data_AF-A0A656AYB1-F1
#
_entry.id   AF-A0A656AYB1-F1
#
_cell.length_a   1.000
_cell.length_b   1.000
_cell.length_c   1.000
_cell.angle_alpha   90.00
_cell.angle_beta   90.00
_cell.angle_gamma   90.00
#
_symmetry.space_group_name_H-M   'P 1'
#
loop_
_entity.id
_entity.type
_entity.pdbx_description
1 polymer ?
#
loop_
_entity_poly.entity_id
_entity_poly.type
_entity_poly.pdbx_seq_one_letter_code
_entity_poly.pdbx_strand_id
1 'polypeptide(L)'
;MPTLESDYGQRFFPVEAVVGVGEVKSKITCISKLNEYLEKLSSVASIKNKIHDAVKVNELNYKFCPIDPKDGIFTFIVCAEFDFNLSTDKIVENHAVMNRVNCVLSVKDGILCRKSPQGELYPFPVHPEFNDISLHYIRADSNEMKSHFQIFTSLIRLMAETTHVYKVESRGGYSCCV
;
A
#
# COMPACT_ATOMS: atom_id res chain seq x y z
N MET A 1 10.20 -15.57 5.74
CA MET A 1 11.59 -15.33 6.19
C MET A 1 12.26 -14.43 5.14
N PRO A 2 13.06 -13.41 5.49
CA PRO A 2 13.82 -12.63 4.51
C PRO A 2 14.76 -13.54 3.72
N THR A 3 14.94 -13.26 2.44
CA THR A 3 15.73 -14.12 1.53
C THR A 3 17.21 -13.75 1.58
N LEU A 4 17.54 -12.48 1.84
CA LEU A 4 18.93 -12.01 1.97
C LEU A 4 19.03 -11.00 3.14
N GLU A 5 20.20 -10.97 3.77
CA GLU A 5 20.56 -9.97 4.79
C GLU A 5 21.95 -9.41 4.46
N SER A 6 22.12 -8.08 4.56
CA SER A 6 23.45 -7.45 4.39
C SER A 6 24.25 -7.50 5.68
N ASP A 7 25.56 -7.27 5.58
CA ASP A 7 26.47 -7.17 6.73
C ASP A 7 26.07 -6.06 7.73
N TYR A 8 25.25 -5.11 7.29
CA TYR A 8 24.71 -4.01 8.11
C TYR A 8 23.29 -4.29 8.64
N GLY A 9 22.82 -5.54 8.58
CA GLY A 9 21.50 -5.96 9.09
C GLY A 9 20.32 -5.52 8.23
N GLN A 10 20.55 -5.09 6.99
CA GLN A 10 19.46 -4.77 6.07
C GLN A 10 18.88 -6.07 5.51
N ARG A 11 17.56 -6.22 5.61
CA ARG A 11 16.86 -7.43 5.16
C ARG A 11 16.18 -7.17 3.83
N PHE A 12 16.32 -8.12 2.91
CA PHE A 12 15.70 -8.06 1.60
C PHE A 12 14.63 -9.14 1.49
N PHE A 13 13.44 -8.71 1.09
CA PHE A 13 12.29 -9.57 0.88
C PHE A 13 11.96 -9.58 -0.62
N PRO A 14 11.74 -10.76 -1.21
CA PRO A 14 11.23 -10.86 -2.57
C PRO A 14 9.84 -10.22 -2.61
N VAL A 15 9.56 -9.44 -3.64
CA VAL A 15 8.33 -8.64 -3.74
C VAL A 15 7.07 -9.51 -3.72
N GLU A 16 7.19 -10.74 -4.18
CA GLU A 16 6.17 -11.81 -4.16
C GLU A 16 5.70 -12.17 -2.74
N ALA A 17 6.55 -11.94 -1.74
CA ALA A 17 6.26 -12.21 -0.33
C ALA A 17 5.82 -10.97 0.47
N VAL A 18 5.77 -9.79 -0.16
CA VAL A 18 5.46 -8.53 0.51
C VAL A 18 3.95 -8.27 0.46
N VAL A 19 3.30 -8.32 1.62
CA VAL A 19 1.85 -8.02 1.74
C VAL A 19 1.56 -6.53 1.97
N GLY A 20 2.52 -5.79 2.53
CA GLY A 20 2.37 -4.37 2.79
C GLY A 20 3.67 -3.67 3.13
N VAL A 21 3.68 -2.36 2.91
CA VAL A 21 4.82 -1.47 3.17
C VAL A 21 4.32 -0.23 3.89
N GLY A 22 4.83 -0.02 5.10
CA GLY A 22 4.52 1.15 5.92
C GLY A 22 5.70 2.10 6.01
N GLU A 23 5.42 3.41 6.02
CA GLU A 23 6.39 4.43 6.39
C GLU A 23 5.96 5.16 7.67
N VAL A 24 6.85 5.20 8.67
CA VAL A 24 6.57 5.84 9.96
C VAL A 24 7.33 7.17 10.06
N LYS A 25 6.64 8.24 10.45
CA LYS A 25 7.20 9.58 10.63
C LYS A 25 6.78 10.16 11.97
N SER A 26 7.59 11.04 12.54
CA SER A 26 7.15 11.82 13.69
C SER A 26 6.16 12.89 13.25
N LYS A 27 6.57 13.77 12.34
CA LYS A 27 5.76 14.89 11.85
C LYS A 27 5.93 15.02 10.34
N ILE A 28 4.86 15.32 9.63
CA ILE A 28 4.93 15.71 8.22
C ILE A 28 4.77 17.22 8.16
N THR A 29 5.81 17.91 7.71
CA THR A 29 5.93 19.36 7.90
C THR A 29 5.23 20.20 6.84
N CYS A 30 5.03 19.64 5.64
CA CYS A 30 4.39 20.34 4.53
C CYS A 30 3.82 19.37 3.51
N ILE A 31 2.95 19.88 2.63
CA ILE A 31 2.30 19.10 1.57
C ILE A 31 3.32 18.50 0.58
N SER A 32 4.41 19.21 0.27
CA SER A 32 5.44 18.69 -0.63
C SER A 32 6.14 17.47 -0.04
N LYS A 33 6.39 17.45 1.29
CA LYS A 33 6.90 16.27 1.98
C LYS A 33 5.90 15.12 2.01
N LEU A 34 4.61 15.41 2.17
CA LEU A 34 3.59 14.37 2.02
C LEU A 34 3.65 13.74 0.62
N ASN A 35 3.64 14.56 -0.44
CA ASN A 35 3.72 14.09 -1.82
C ASN A 35 5.00 13.29 -2.11
N GLU A 36 6.15 13.68 -1.55
CA GLU A 36 7.40 12.91 -1.65
C GLU A 36 7.27 11.51 -1.04
N TYR A 37 6.64 11.38 0.12
CA TYR A 37 6.40 10.07 0.75
C TYR A 37 5.38 9.23 -0.04
N LEU A 38 4.33 9.86 -0.58
CA LEU A 38 3.34 9.19 -1.41
C LEU A 38 3.96 8.65 -2.70
N GLU A 39 4.80 9.44 -3.38
CA GLU A 39 5.52 9.06 -4.59
C GLU A 39 6.50 7.90 -4.31
N LYS A 40 7.25 7.99 -3.21
CA LYS A 40 8.19 6.93 -2.80
C LYS A 40 7.46 5.61 -2.55
N LEU A 41 6.39 5.61 -1.76
CA LEU A 41 5.63 4.39 -1.49
C LEU A 41 4.95 3.84 -2.74
N SER A 42 4.43 4.71 -3.61
CA SER A 42 3.82 4.29 -4.87
C SER A 42 4.85 3.67 -5.82
N SER A 43 6.07 4.21 -5.83
CA SER A 43 7.21 3.62 -6.55
C SER A 43 7.57 2.23 -6.01
N VAL A 44 7.57 2.04 -4.68
CA VAL A 44 7.80 0.72 -4.07
C VAL A 44 6.67 -0.25 -4.40
N ALA A 45 5.40 0.18 -4.32
CA ALA A 45 4.25 -0.63 -4.69
C ALA A 45 4.34 -1.09 -6.16
N SER A 46 4.86 -0.23 -7.05
CA SER A 46 4.98 -0.55 -8.47
C SER A 46 6.00 -1.65 -8.80
N ILE A 47 6.90 -2.00 -7.86
CA ILE A 47 7.89 -3.07 -8.06
C ILE A 47 7.18 -4.41 -8.34
N LYS A 48 6.01 -4.63 -7.74
CA LYS A 48 5.21 -5.85 -7.96
C LYS A 48 4.85 -6.06 -9.44
N ASN A 49 4.78 -5.00 -10.24
CA ASN A 49 4.39 -5.08 -11.64
C ASN A 49 5.46 -5.76 -12.51
N LYS A 50 6.64 -6.03 -11.94
CA LYS A 50 7.73 -6.81 -12.55
C LYS A 50 7.62 -8.31 -12.27
N ILE A 51 6.65 -8.74 -11.46
CA ILE A 51 6.40 -10.15 -11.19
C ILE A 51 5.84 -10.78 -12.47
N HIS A 52 6.47 -11.85 -12.92
CA HIS A 52 6.05 -12.69 -14.04
C HIS A 52 6.01 -14.14 -13.57
N ASP A 53 5.08 -14.94 -14.11
CA ASP A 53 5.01 -16.38 -13.86
C ASP A 53 5.02 -16.78 -12.36
N ALA A 54 4.20 -16.09 -11.57
CA ALA A 54 4.05 -16.35 -10.14
C ALA A 54 2.68 -16.98 -9.81
N VAL A 55 2.72 -17.99 -8.95
CA VAL A 55 1.52 -18.70 -8.46
C VAL A 55 1.30 -18.42 -6.99
N LYS A 56 0.04 -18.31 -6.59
CA LYS A 56 -0.34 -18.08 -5.20
C LYS A 56 0.05 -19.30 -4.34
N VAL A 57 0.69 -19.06 -3.20
CA VAL A 57 1.29 -20.11 -2.35
C VAL A 57 0.27 -21.18 -1.90
N ASN A 58 -0.99 -20.79 -1.67
CA ASN A 58 -2.05 -21.68 -1.19
C ASN A 58 -3.06 -22.08 -2.28
N GLU A 59 -2.84 -21.66 -3.53
CA GLU A 59 -3.79 -21.89 -4.63
C GLU A 59 -3.04 -21.86 -5.97
N LEU A 60 -2.46 -22.98 -6.36
CA LEU A 60 -1.55 -23.07 -7.51
C LEU A 60 -2.21 -22.72 -8.86
N ASN A 61 -3.54 -22.74 -8.93
CA ASN A 61 -4.29 -22.34 -10.13
C ASN A 61 -4.50 -20.82 -10.24
N TYR A 62 -4.25 -20.06 -9.15
CA TYR A 62 -4.34 -18.62 -9.18
C TYR A 62 -3.01 -18.03 -9.62
N LYS A 63 -3.02 -17.37 -10.79
CA LYS A 63 -1.89 -16.64 -11.34
C LYS A 63 -1.94 -15.19 -10.90
N PHE A 64 -0.77 -14.64 -10.56
CA PHE A 64 -0.63 -13.22 -10.24
C PHE A 64 -1.23 -12.34 -11.33
N CYS A 65 -2.05 -11.37 -10.90
CA CYS A 65 -2.71 -10.40 -11.74
C CYS A 65 -2.43 -9.00 -11.19
N PRO A 66 -1.54 -8.19 -11.81
CA PRO A 66 -1.12 -6.91 -11.24
C PRO A 66 -2.28 -5.90 -11.09
N ILE A 67 -3.36 -6.08 -11.86
CA ILE A 67 -4.59 -5.28 -11.78
C ILE A 67 -5.60 -5.78 -10.75
N ASP A 68 -5.44 -6.98 -10.17
CA ASP A 68 -6.26 -7.41 -9.04
C ASP A 68 -5.81 -6.65 -7.78
N PRO A 69 -6.72 -5.92 -7.09
CA PRO A 69 -6.37 -5.23 -5.87
C PRO A 69 -5.85 -6.15 -4.75
N LYS A 70 -6.27 -7.41 -4.70
CA LYS A 70 -5.78 -8.42 -3.73
C LYS A 70 -4.33 -8.82 -3.97
N ASP A 71 -3.82 -8.55 -5.17
CA ASP A 71 -2.43 -8.76 -5.53
C ASP A 71 -1.60 -7.49 -5.31
N GLY A 72 -2.22 -6.42 -4.81
CA GLY A 72 -1.58 -5.17 -4.42
C GLY A 72 -0.78 -5.26 -3.14
N ILE A 73 0.28 -4.47 -3.06
CA ILE A 73 0.99 -4.21 -1.81
C ILE A 73 0.20 -3.15 -1.04
N PHE A 74 -0.27 -3.48 0.16
CA PHE A 74 -0.92 -2.48 1.01
C PHE A 74 0.10 -1.45 1.49
N THR A 75 -0.04 -0.20 1.06
CA THR A 75 0.87 0.89 1.41
C THR A 75 0.22 1.89 2.34
N PHE A 76 0.95 2.28 3.37
CA PHE A 76 0.44 3.23 4.34
C PHE A 76 1.54 4.11 4.94
N ILE A 77 1.15 5.29 5.41
CA ILE A 77 2.00 6.16 6.21
C ILE A 77 1.37 6.32 7.60
N VAL A 78 2.18 6.24 8.66
CA VAL A 78 1.77 6.62 10.02
C VAL A 78 2.62 7.79 10.48
N CYS A 79 1.99 8.89 10.87
CA CYS A 79 2.66 10.01 11.51
C CYS A 79 2.00 10.41 12.83
N ALA A 80 2.74 11.10 13.70
CA ALA A 80 2.14 11.66 14.91
C ALA A 80 1.21 12.83 14.56
N GLU A 81 1.65 13.73 13.66
CA GLU A 81 0.86 14.89 13.24
C GLU A 81 1.25 15.48 11.87
N PHE A 82 0.36 16.29 11.31
CA PHE A 82 0.56 17.18 10.16
C PHE A 82 0.84 18.61 10.66
N ASP A 83 1.97 19.20 10.28
CA ASP A 83 2.33 20.58 10.62
C ASP A 83 1.82 21.61 9.61
N PHE A 84 0.71 21.31 8.95
CA PHE A 84 0.19 22.12 7.87
C PHE A 84 -1.31 21.87 7.71
N ASN A 85 -1.98 22.85 7.11
CA ASN A 85 -3.37 22.69 6.74
C ASN A 85 -3.48 21.74 5.55
N LEU A 86 -3.90 20.51 5.83
CA LEU A 86 -4.08 19.48 4.83
C LEU A 86 -5.23 19.82 3.88
N SER A 87 -4.93 19.80 2.59
CA SER A 87 -5.84 20.13 1.50
C SER A 87 -5.68 19.04 0.44
N THR A 88 -6.70 18.21 0.24
CA THR A 88 -6.62 17.01 -0.61
C THR A 88 -6.44 17.36 -2.09
N ASP A 89 -6.87 18.54 -2.52
CA ASP A 89 -6.63 19.13 -3.86
C ASP A 89 -5.15 19.37 -4.17
N LYS A 90 -4.30 19.45 -3.15
CA LYS A 90 -2.85 19.64 -3.30
C LYS A 90 -2.06 18.33 -3.28
N ILE A 91 -2.75 17.20 -3.10
CA ILE A 91 -2.13 15.88 -3.17
C ILE A 91 -1.97 15.51 -4.64
N VAL A 92 -0.75 15.11 -5.01
CA VAL A 92 -0.42 14.75 -6.40
C VAL A 92 -0.26 13.23 -6.49
N GLU A 93 -1.01 12.60 -7.37
CA GLU A 93 -1.01 11.14 -7.57
C GLU A 93 -0.64 10.76 -9.01
N ASN A 94 0.65 10.77 -9.32
CA ASN A 94 1.15 10.56 -10.70
C ASN A 94 1.21 9.07 -11.10
N HIS A 95 1.13 8.15 -10.15
CA HIS A 95 1.19 6.73 -10.41
C HIS A 95 -0.14 6.15 -10.89
N ALA A 96 -0.07 5.05 -11.64
CA ALA A 96 -1.22 4.23 -12.00
C ALA A 96 -2.05 3.91 -10.75
N VAL A 97 -3.39 3.93 -10.89
CA VAL A 97 -4.35 3.81 -9.78
C VAL A 97 -3.97 2.68 -8.82
N MET A 98 -3.67 1.49 -9.36
CA MET A 98 -3.31 0.28 -8.59
C MET A 98 -2.05 0.39 -7.72
N ASN A 99 -1.19 1.37 -7.97
CA ASN A 99 0.06 1.58 -7.23
C ASN A 99 -0.02 2.75 -6.25
N ARG A 100 -1.14 3.49 -6.22
CA ARG A 100 -1.25 4.67 -5.35
C ARG A 100 -1.43 4.26 -3.89
N VAL A 101 -1.01 5.15 -2.99
CA VAL A 101 -1.03 4.88 -1.55
C VAL A 101 -2.45 4.64 -1.04
N ASN A 102 -2.62 3.61 -0.20
CA ASN A 102 -3.92 3.20 0.31
C ASN A 102 -4.43 4.17 1.40
N CYS A 103 -3.59 4.50 2.39
CA CYS A 103 -3.96 5.44 3.45
C CYS A 103 -2.77 6.14 4.13
N VAL A 104 -3.07 7.25 4.81
CA VAL A 104 -2.13 7.99 5.67
C VAL A 104 -2.81 8.29 6.99
N LEU A 105 -2.31 7.75 8.08
CA LEU A 105 -2.79 8.00 9.44
C LEU A 105 -1.94 9.07 10.13
N SER A 106 -2.56 10.16 10.54
CA SER A 106 -2.05 11.04 11.60
C SER A 106 -2.70 10.68 12.93
N VAL A 107 -1.90 10.35 13.94
CA VAL A 107 -2.38 10.04 15.30
C VAL A 107 -3.21 11.17 15.88
N LYS A 108 -2.78 12.43 15.68
CA LYS A 108 -3.46 13.60 16.22
C LYS A 108 -4.57 14.11 15.32
N ASP A 109 -4.36 14.14 14.01
CA ASP A 109 -5.19 14.99 13.13
C ASP A 109 -6.27 14.22 12.38
N GLY A 110 -6.07 12.94 12.07
CA GLY A 110 -7.04 12.14 11.31
C GLY A 110 -6.41 11.17 10.31
N ILE A 111 -7.18 10.72 9.33
CA ILE A 111 -6.74 9.77 8.30
C ILE A 111 -7.09 10.26 6.89
N LEU A 112 -6.15 10.12 5.96
CA LEU A 112 -6.43 10.12 4.53
C LEU A 112 -6.67 8.68 4.08
N CYS A 113 -7.83 8.39 3.51
CA CYS A 113 -8.15 7.07 2.99
C CYS A 113 -9.00 7.19 1.73
N ARG A 114 -9.05 6.10 0.97
CA ARG A 114 -9.82 6.02 -0.27
C ARG A 114 -11.31 5.92 0.01
N LYS A 115 -12.10 6.71 -0.71
CA LYS A 115 -13.56 6.70 -0.63
C LYS A 115 -14.15 6.73 -2.04
N SER A 116 -15.22 5.99 -2.28
CA SER A 116 -15.97 6.09 -3.54
C SER A 116 -16.85 7.34 -3.57
N PRO A 117 -17.38 7.73 -4.74
CA PRO A 117 -18.42 8.76 -4.85
C PRO A 117 -19.63 8.51 -3.95
N GLN A 118 -20.00 7.25 -3.77
CA GLN A 118 -21.14 6.81 -2.94
C GLN A 118 -20.83 6.88 -1.44
N GLY A 119 -19.55 7.07 -1.10
CA GLY A 119 -19.09 7.34 0.25
C GLY A 119 -18.61 6.12 1.02
N GLU A 120 -18.45 4.98 0.36
CA GLU A 120 -17.88 3.78 0.95
C GLU A 120 -16.36 3.89 1.03
N LEU A 121 -15.77 3.35 2.09
CA LEU A 121 -14.32 3.30 2.25
C LEU A 121 -13.76 2.09 1.53
N TYR A 122 -12.70 2.31 0.74
CA TYR A 122 -12.03 1.24 0.02
C TYR A 122 -10.62 1.02 0.59
N PRO A 123 -10.22 -0.23 0.86
CA PRO A 123 -8.88 -0.52 1.35
C PRO A 123 -7.84 -0.54 0.22
N PHE A 124 -8.27 -0.50 -1.04
CA PHE A 124 -7.41 -0.51 -2.21
C PHE A 124 -7.91 0.47 -3.28
N PRO A 125 -6.99 0.97 -4.14
CA PRO A 125 -7.38 1.59 -5.39
C PRO A 125 -8.11 0.57 -6.27
N VAL A 126 -9.31 0.91 -6.74
CA VAL A 126 -10.12 0.01 -7.58
C VAL A 126 -9.89 0.35 -9.05
N HIS A 127 -10.15 -0.61 -9.94
CA HIS A 127 -9.90 -0.55 -11.39
C HIS A 127 -10.26 0.83 -12.03
N PRO A 128 -9.54 1.29 -13.07
CA PRO A 128 -9.76 2.59 -13.72
C PRO A 128 -11.19 2.91 -14.18
N GLU A 129 -12.03 1.90 -14.38
CA GLU A 129 -13.45 2.08 -14.71
C GLU A 129 -14.27 2.65 -13.53
N PHE A 130 -13.76 2.53 -12.30
CA PHE A 130 -14.32 3.12 -11.07
C PHE A 130 -13.59 4.40 -10.66
N ASN A 131 -13.16 5.18 -11.66
CA ASN A 131 -12.16 6.28 -11.66
C ASN A 131 -12.24 7.37 -10.58
N ASP A 132 -13.19 7.33 -9.66
CA ASP A 132 -13.46 8.39 -8.69
C ASP A 132 -13.02 8.06 -7.25
N ILE A 133 -12.13 7.08 -7.07
CA ILE A 133 -11.64 6.71 -5.74
C ILE A 133 -10.43 7.56 -5.35
N SER A 134 -10.73 8.74 -4.81
CA SER A 134 -9.74 9.73 -4.37
C SER A 134 -9.40 9.59 -2.88
N LEU A 135 -8.32 10.24 -2.44
CA LEU A 135 -8.01 10.36 -1.01
C LEU A 135 -8.93 11.39 -0.37
N HIS A 136 -9.67 10.96 0.64
CA HIS A 136 -10.48 11.83 1.47
C HIS A 136 -9.88 11.96 2.85
N TYR A 137 -9.89 13.18 3.37
CA TYR A 137 -9.45 13.46 4.72
C TYR A 137 -10.60 13.35 5.72
N ILE A 138 -10.49 12.41 6.65
CA ILE A 138 -11.38 12.26 7.79
C ILE A 138 -10.62 12.77 9.01
N ARG A 139 -11.05 13.91 9.55
CA ARG A 139 -10.45 14.51 10.73
C ARG A 139 -10.66 13.63 11.96
N ALA A 140 -9.71 13.67 12.87
CA ALA A 140 -9.84 13.07 14.19
C ALA A 140 -11.06 13.65 14.89
N ASP A 141 -11.87 12.75 15.45
CA ASP A 141 -12.98 13.12 16.31
C ASP A 141 -12.52 13.24 17.77
N SER A 142 -13.43 13.71 18.61
CA SER A 142 -13.25 13.79 20.06
C SER A 142 -13.68 12.51 20.79
N ASN A 143 -13.89 11.40 20.06
CA ASN A 143 -14.34 10.15 20.67
C ASN A 143 -13.20 9.52 21.48
N GLU A 144 -13.54 8.82 22.56
CA GLU A 144 -12.58 8.06 23.38
C GLU A 144 -11.82 7.03 22.53
N MET A 145 -12.57 6.29 21.69
CA MET A 145 -12.02 5.48 20.61
C MET A 145 -12.12 6.27 19.31
N LYS A 146 -11.01 6.91 18.93
CA LYS A 146 -11.00 7.80 17.77
C LYS A 146 -11.29 7.04 16.47
N SER A 147 -12.25 7.52 15.67
CA SER A 147 -12.71 6.80 14.47
C SER A 147 -11.62 6.56 13.43
N HIS A 148 -10.67 7.48 13.25
CA HIS A 148 -9.59 7.31 12.28
C HIS A 148 -8.65 6.14 12.60
N PHE A 149 -8.48 5.80 13.88
CA PHE A 149 -7.77 4.58 14.30
C PHE A 149 -8.58 3.32 13.98
N GLN A 150 -9.89 3.34 14.22
CA GLN A 150 -10.76 2.21 13.88
C GLN A 150 -10.77 1.95 12.37
N ILE A 151 -10.82 3.02 11.58
CA ILE A 151 -10.71 2.93 10.11
C ILE A 151 -9.37 2.31 9.75
N PHE A 152 -8.26 2.89 10.21
CA PHE A 152 -6.92 2.38 9.88
C PHE A 152 -6.73 0.91 10.24
N THR A 153 -7.13 0.51 11.45
CA THR A 153 -7.02 -0.88 11.91
C THR A 153 -7.91 -1.82 11.11
N SER A 154 -9.11 -1.38 10.72
CA SER A 154 -10.00 -2.15 9.84
C SER A 154 -9.40 -2.34 8.45
N LEU A 155 -8.78 -1.29 7.88
CA LEU A 155 -8.10 -1.37 6.58
C LEU A 155 -6.89 -2.33 6.63
N ILE A 156 -6.04 -2.22 7.65
CA ILE A 156 -4.90 -3.14 7.83
C ILE A 156 -5.38 -4.58 7.95
N ARG A 157 -6.39 -4.82 8.78
CA ARG A 157 -6.94 -6.16 8.99
C ARG A 157 -7.45 -6.75 7.68
N LEU A 158 -8.28 -6.00 6.97
CA LEU A 158 -8.87 -6.43 5.71
C LEU A 158 -7.79 -6.76 4.68
N MET A 159 -6.73 -5.95 4.60
CA MET A 159 -5.64 -6.19 3.66
C MET A 159 -4.76 -7.36 4.08
N ALA A 160 -4.49 -7.53 5.37
CA ALA A 160 -3.78 -8.71 5.87
C ALA A 160 -4.56 -10.01 5.60
N GLU A 161 -5.89 -9.97 5.60
CA GLU A 161 -6.75 -11.14 5.33
C GLU A 161 -6.94 -11.42 3.83
N THR A 162 -6.80 -10.41 2.96
CA THR A 162 -7.13 -10.53 1.53
C THR A 162 -5.93 -10.51 0.60
N THR A 163 -4.79 -9.96 1.01
CA THR A 163 -3.59 -9.89 0.15
C THR A 163 -2.99 -11.26 -0.07
N HIS A 164 -2.72 -11.57 -1.34
CA HIS A 164 -2.12 -12.83 -1.73
C HIS A 164 -0.59 -12.80 -1.63
N VAL A 165 -0.01 -13.95 -1.29
CA VAL A 165 1.43 -14.19 -1.30
C VAL A 165 1.78 -15.18 -2.40
N TYR A 166 2.88 -14.91 -3.09
CA TYR A 166 3.27 -15.58 -4.31
C TYR A 166 4.59 -16.34 -4.16
N LYS A 167 4.74 -17.37 -5.00
CA LYS A 167 6.01 -18.03 -5.26
C LYS A 167 6.25 -18.01 -6.77
N VAL A 168 7.46 -17.62 -7.16
CA VAL A 168 7.89 -17.67 -8.57
C VAL A 168 8.04 -19.13 -8.97
N GLU A 169 7.43 -19.53 -10.09
CA GLU A 169 7.69 -20.84 -10.67
C GLU A 169 9.09 -20.84 -11.28
N SER A 170 9.98 -21.69 -10.76
CA SER A 170 11.24 -21.96 -11.42
C SER A 170 10.93 -22.66 -12.75
N ARG A 171 11.08 -21.94 -13.87
CA ARG A 171 11.13 -22.58 -15.19
C ARG A 171 12.17 -23.70 -15.10
N GLY A 172 11.76 -24.94 -15.37
CA GLY A 172 12.63 -26.11 -15.34
C GLY A 172 13.95 -25.79 -16.02
N GLY A 173 15.05 -26.11 -15.33
CA GLY A 173 16.39 -25.74 -15.75
C GLY A 173 16.64 -26.10 -17.20
N TYR A 174 17.03 -25.10 -18.00
CA TYR A 174 17.87 -25.43 -19.14
C TYR A 174 19.17 -25.98 -18.56
N SER A 175 19.39 -27.27 -18.82
CA SER A 175 20.70 -27.91 -18.76
C SER A 175 21.73 -26.95 -19.36
N CYS A 176 22.55 -26.32 -18.52
CA CYS A 176 23.85 -25.87 -18.96
C CYS A 176 24.63 -27.15 -19.32
N CYS A 177 24.70 -27.44 -20.61
CA CYS A 177 25.65 -28.40 -21.13
C CYS A 177 27.05 -27.99 -20.64
N VAL A 178 27.73 -28.99 -20.08
CA VAL A 178 29.11 -28.96 -19.57
C VAL A 178 30.08 -28.51 -20.64
#